data_AF-A0A4Q2DBG2-F1
#
_entry.id   AF-A0A4Q2DBG2-F1
#
_cell.length_a   1.000
_cell.length_b   1.000
_cell.length_c   1.000
_cell.angle_alpha   90.00
_cell.angle_beta   90.00
_cell.angle_gamma   90.00
#
_symmetry.space_group_name_H-M   'P 1'
#
loop_
_entity.id
_entity.type
_entity.pdbx_description
1 polymer ?
#
loop_
_entity_poly.entity_id
_entity_poly.type
_entity_poly.pdbx_seq_one_letter_code
_entity_poly.pdbx_strand_id
1 'polypeptide(L)'
;MSELQRLRLRIAQLEELEKLKGKKAASAPKSKKRKESKNTATFASGLRPAYYSTTTSRSPPSTRADSPDGLGGLDDGDLYDVRPTPSDPILTLSTRVPMQNQLANLAKVKVEKVWARLSANAVRANDLPSFVDVDNRWKEVYLPTLYHTFYLSAETFSAFKSSSSAFIKTIQAIVDLVYPYKDYTVTGVGDPIVLMSYNRINGARSSIASDAMREIQEYIRKTYAGKPSEAYEWLCWARCLEYGPLFFENPTPLHLIGDPEDPDFVYPSGRLRSPFLLSVVRNALDGIDGTMKDRSLVPGGLFAMAMGALERAARAIKPDASCDTAVLANFCQVKWGEAIAGYYEGFSNVSSAKWAIILSLCQDIPQNTGATINHQEVHIIQRVNIFNFKSPTK
;
A
#
# COMPACT_ATOMS: atom_id res chain seq x y z
N MET A 1 48.75 13.17 8.18
CA MET A 1 47.66 13.82 8.95
C MET A 1 46.96 12.77 9.79
N SER A 2 46.57 13.10 11.02
CA SER A 2 45.69 12.26 11.83
C SER A 2 44.23 12.36 11.37
N GLU A 3 43.40 11.43 11.80
CA GLU A 3 41.96 11.42 11.50
C GLU A 3 41.24 12.66 12.07
N LEU A 4 41.66 13.10 13.27
CA LEU A 4 41.19 14.34 13.90
C LEU A 4 41.47 15.58 13.03
N GLN A 5 42.59 15.61 12.30
CA GLN A 5 42.90 16.70 11.36
C GLN A 5 41.98 16.65 10.12
N ARG A 6 41.67 15.45 9.60
CA ARG A 6 40.71 15.29 8.49
C ARG A 6 39.30 15.76 8.89
N LEU A 7 38.83 15.40 10.08
CA LEU A 7 37.53 15.85 10.61
C LEU A 7 37.46 17.37 10.76
N ARG A 8 38.47 17.99 11.37
CA ARG A 8 38.52 19.46 11.52
C ARG A 8 38.50 20.19 10.16
N LEU A 9 39.23 19.68 9.16
CA LEU A 9 39.26 20.26 7.82
C LEU A 9 37.90 20.09 7.09
N ARG A 10 37.23 18.95 7.28
CA ARG A 10 35.88 18.69 6.74
C ARG A 10 34.82 19.62 7.35
N ILE A 11 34.90 19.93 8.64
CA ILE A 11 33.99 20.87 9.32
C ILE A 11 34.18 22.29 8.76
N ALA A 12 35.42 22.77 8.65
CA ALA A 12 35.72 24.10 8.10
C ALA A 12 35.19 24.30 6.67
N GLN A 13 35.25 23.26 5.82
CA GLN A 13 34.69 23.28 4.47
C GLN A 13 33.15 23.40 4.44
N LEU A 14 32.45 22.84 5.43
CA LEU A 14 30.99 22.93 5.52
C LEU A 14 30.54 24.34 5.95
N GLU A 15 31.22 24.94 6.94
CA GLU A 15 30.93 26.31 7.37
C GLU A 15 31.10 27.35 6.24
N GLU A 16 32.07 27.17 5.35
CA GLU A 16 32.29 28.08 4.22
C GLU A 16 31.18 27.95 3.16
N LEU A 17 30.69 26.73 2.90
CA LEU A 17 29.56 26.49 2.00
C LEU A 17 28.25 27.12 2.52
N GLU A 18 28.02 27.14 3.83
CA GLU A 18 26.86 27.84 4.41
C GLU A 18 26.97 29.36 4.28
N LYS A 19 28.15 29.93 4.56
CA LYS A 19 28.45 31.37 4.38
C LYS A 19 28.25 31.83 2.93
N LEU A 20 28.43 30.95 1.94
CA LEU A 20 28.14 31.21 0.53
C LEU A 20 26.65 31.13 0.19
N LYS A 21 25.90 30.17 0.77
CA LYS A 21 24.44 30.04 0.55
C LYS A 21 23.66 31.24 1.09
N GLY A 22 24.07 31.80 2.24
CA GLY A 22 23.36 32.93 2.88
C GLY A 22 23.33 34.27 2.11
N LYS A 23 24.01 34.39 0.96
CA LYS A 23 24.19 35.67 0.24
C LYS A 23 23.36 35.86 -1.04
N LYS A 24 22.43 34.94 -1.40
CA LYS A 24 21.62 35.04 -2.63
C LYS A 24 20.10 35.05 -2.40
N ALA A 25 19.59 36.12 -1.80
CA ALA A 25 18.15 36.43 -1.73
C ALA A 25 17.88 37.95 -1.60
N ALA A 26 18.11 38.73 -2.67
CA ALA A 26 17.86 40.17 -2.69
C ALA A 26 17.04 40.61 -3.93
N SER A 27 15.78 40.99 -3.69
CA SER A 27 14.89 41.83 -4.52
C SER A 27 15.00 41.77 -6.06
N ALA A 28 14.03 41.09 -6.70
CA ALA A 28 13.62 41.42 -8.07
C ALA A 28 12.61 42.61 -8.05
N PRO A 29 12.71 43.59 -8.97
CA PRO A 29 11.87 44.79 -8.94
C PRO A 29 10.46 44.56 -9.53
N LYS A 30 9.43 45.14 -8.90
CA LYS A 30 8.05 45.12 -9.41
C LYS A 30 7.91 46.04 -10.63
N SER A 31 7.55 45.47 -11.79
CA SER A 31 7.23 46.24 -13.01
C SER A 31 5.87 46.95 -12.89
N LYS A 32 5.69 48.04 -13.65
CA LYS A 32 4.59 48.99 -13.47
C LYS A 32 3.35 48.64 -14.30
N LYS A 33 2.16 48.96 -13.77
CA LYS A 33 0.92 49.11 -14.56
C LYS A 33 1.18 50.03 -15.76
N ARG A 34 0.66 49.66 -16.93
CA ARG A 34 0.32 50.62 -18.01
C ARG A 34 -1.15 50.42 -18.41
N LYS A 35 -1.74 51.46 -19.00
CA LYS A 35 -3.19 51.69 -19.12
C LYS A 35 -3.55 51.94 -20.59
N GLU A 36 -4.80 51.61 -20.94
CA GLU A 36 -5.52 52.01 -22.16
C GLU A 36 -4.94 51.62 -23.54
N SER A 37 -5.74 50.86 -24.29
CA SER A 37 -6.21 51.31 -25.60
C SER A 37 -7.62 50.75 -25.87
N LYS A 38 -8.41 51.43 -26.70
CA LYS A 38 -9.73 50.97 -27.17
C LYS A 38 -9.61 50.43 -28.59
N ASN A 39 -10.50 49.52 -28.99
CA ASN A 39 -11.17 49.59 -30.30
C ASN A 39 -12.42 48.70 -30.35
N THR A 40 -13.22 48.88 -31.40
CA THR A 40 -14.67 48.57 -31.40
C THR A 40 -15.10 47.59 -32.51
N ALA A 41 -15.83 46.54 -32.11
CA ALA A 41 -16.90 45.89 -32.89
C ALA A 41 -17.85 45.23 -31.85
N THR A 42 -19.18 45.42 -31.76
CA THR A 42 -20.29 45.72 -32.69
C THR A 42 -21.12 44.46 -33.01
N PHE A 43 -22.24 44.33 -32.27
CA PHE A 43 -23.48 43.56 -32.52
C PHE A 43 -23.52 42.01 -32.40
N ALA A 44 -24.60 41.56 -31.71
CA ALA A 44 -25.38 40.31 -31.84
C ALA A 44 -25.74 39.64 -30.48
N SER A 45 -26.24 40.37 -29.48
CA SER A 45 -27.68 40.46 -29.17
C SER A 45 -28.50 39.15 -29.29
N GLY A 46 -28.46 38.30 -28.24
CA GLY A 46 -29.42 37.20 -28.00
C GLY A 46 -30.05 37.36 -26.61
N LEU A 47 -31.39 37.37 -26.51
CA LEU A 47 -32.12 37.84 -25.33
C LEU A 47 -32.71 36.72 -24.46
N ARG A 48 -32.38 36.76 -23.16
CA ARG A 48 -33.28 36.59 -21.98
C ARG A 48 -33.98 35.21 -21.77
N PRO A 49 -34.64 34.99 -20.60
CA PRO A 49 -34.25 35.35 -19.24
C PRO A 49 -34.37 34.19 -18.22
N ALA A 50 -34.02 34.48 -16.97
CA ALA A 50 -34.04 33.59 -15.81
C ALA A 50 -35.35 32.83 -15.52
N TYR A 51 -35.20 31.66 -14.89
CA TYR A 51 -36.15 31.15 -13.90
C TYR A 51 -35.40 30.68 -12.64
N TYR A 52 -35.83 31.17 -11.47
CA TYR A 52 -35.57 30.51 -10.19
C TYR A 52 -36.61 29.39 -9.99
N SER A 53 -36.22 28.28 -9.38
CA SER A 53 -37.15 27.28 -8.85
C SER A 53 -36.49 26.49 -7.72
N THR A 54 -36.71 26.95 -6.48
CA THR A 54 -36.40 26.19 -5.26
C THR A 54 -37.43 25.09 -5.07
N THR A 55 -37.13 23.89 -5.57
CA THR A 55 -37.99 22.71 -5.40
C THR A 55 -37.54 21.89 -4.19
N THR A 56 -38.15 22.12 -3.03
CA THR A 56 -37.90 21.36 -1.80
C THR A 56 -38.53 19.96 -1.90
N SER A 57 -37.82 18.99 -2.49
CA SER A 57 -38.24 17.58 -2.49
C SER A 57 -37.86 16.89 -1.18
N ARG A 58 -38.84 16.29 -0.50
CA ARG A 58 -38.69 15.60 0.78
C ARG A 58 -38.52 14.10 0.52
N SER A 59 -37.28 13.63 0.43
CA SER A 59 -36.98 12.21 0.23
C SER A 59 -37.38 11.35 1.45
N PRO A 60 -37.86 10.11 1.23
CA PRO A 60 -38.08 9.14 2.30
C PRO A 60 -36.74 8.67 2.92
N PRO A 61 -36.74 8.05 4.11
CA PRO A 61 -35.52 7.60 4.77
C PRO A 61 -34.80 6.54 3.93
N SER A 62 -33.65 6.93 3.37
CA SER A 62 -32.76 6.02 2.65
C SER A 62 -32.18 4.97 3.61
N THR A 63 -32.52 3.70 3.40
CA THR A 63 -31.76 2.58 3.96
C THR A 63 -30.34 2.67 3.42
N ARG A 64 -29.40 3.01 4.30
CA ARG A 64 -28.02 3.39 3.97
C ARG A 64 -27.34 2.33 3.11
N ALA A 65 -27.17 2.63 1.83
CA ALA A 65 -26.57 1.72 0.87
C ALA A 65 -25.14 1.33 1.27
N ASP A 66 -24.78 0.08 0.98
CA ASP A 66 -23.40 -0.40 1.03
C ASP A 66 -22.49 0.41 0.09
N SER A 67 -21.21 0.48 0.43
CA SER A 67 -20.24 1.22 -0.39
C SER A 67 -20.06 0.52 -1.75
N PRO A 68 -20.23 1.21 -2.89
CA PRO A 68 -20.10 0.58 -4.21
C PRO A 68 -18.67 0.10 -4.51
N ASP A 69 -17.67 0.63 -3.81
CA ASP A 69 -16.26 0.23 -3.89
C ASP A 69 -15.96 -1.09 -3.16
N GLY A 70 -16.73 -2.15 -3.47
CA GLY A 70 -16.57 -3.52 -2.93
C GLY A 70 -15.29 -4.26 -3.37
N LEU A 71 -14.23 -3.54 -3.73
CA LEU A 71 -12.95 -4.05 -4.23
C LEU A 71 -12.04 -4.54 -3.09
N GLY A 72 -12.52 -5.51 -2.31
CA GLY A 72 -11.79 -6.03 -1.14
C GLY A 72 -12.60 -6.97 -0.26
N GLY A 73 -13.28 -7.95 -0.85
CA GLY A 73 -13.91 -9.03 -0.08
C GLY A 73 -12.88 -9.81 0.73
N LEU A 74 -13.08 -9.92 2.05
CA LEU A 74 -12.25 -10.74 2.94
C LEU A 74 -12.58 -12.22 2.78
N ASP A 75 -12.16 -12.78 1.64
CA ASP A 75 -12.22 -14.22 1.32
C ASP A 75 -10.85 -14.88 1.64
N ASP A 76 -10.19 -14.41 2.70
CA ASP A 76 -9.19 -15.17 3.43
C ASP A 76 -9.87 -16.18 4.37
N GLY A 77 -9.38 -17.42 4.35
CA GLY A 77 -10.07 -18.57 4.95
C GLY A 77 -10.22 -18.54 6.48
N ASP A 78 -9.69 -17.53 7.17
CA ASP A 78 -9.95 -17.28 8.60
C ASP A 78 -11.34 -16.66 8.88
N LEU A 79 -12.14 -16.34 7.86
CA LEU A 79 -13.59 -16.15 8.04
C LEU A 79 -14.29 -17.44 8.54
N TYR A 80 -13.68 -18.61 8.30
CA TYR A 80 -14.14 -19.93 8.74
C TYR A 80 -13.38 -20.46 9.98
N ASP A 81 -12.97 -19.58 10.90
CA ASP A 81 -12.56 -19.97 12.25
C ASP A 81 -13.80 -20.40 13.07
N VAL A 82 -14.34 -21.58 12.70
CA VAL A 82 -15.64 -22.08 13.17
C VAL A 82 -15.60 -22.29 14.67
N ARG A 83 -16.59 -21.71 15.35
CA ARG A 83 -16.75 -21.81 16.81
C ARG A 83 -16.61 -23.27 17.27
N PRO A 84 -15.78 -23.58 18.27
CA PRO A 84 -16.12 -24.68 19.16
C PRO A 84 -17.43 -24.30 19.85
N THR A 85 -18.54 -24.87 19.39
CA THR A 85 -19.83 -24.74 20.06
C THR A 85 -19.68 -25.27 21.48
N PRO A 86 -19.95 -24.48 22.53
CA PRO A 86 -20.05 -25.01 23.87
C PRO A 86 -21.10 -26.13 23.84
N SER A 87 -20.72 -27.34 24.25
CA SER A 87 -21.68 -28.41 24.46
C SER A 87 -22.47 -28.05 25.72
N ASP A 88 -23.64 -27.43 25.54
CA ASP A 88 -24.48 -26.96 26.65
C ASP A 88 -24.71 -28.11 27.66
N PRO A 89 -24.37 -27.93 28.94
CA PRO A 89 -24.69 -28.93 29.95
C PRO A 89 -26.21 -29.02 30.08
N ILE A 90 -26.76 -30.23 29.91
CA ILE A 90 -28.21 -30.47 29.93
C ILE A 90 -28.77 -30.12 31.32
N LEU A 91 -29.30 -28.91 31.46
CA LEU A 91 -29.93 -28.42 32.68
C LEU A 91 -31.31 -29.05 32.84
N THR A 92 -31.37 -30.19 33.53
CA THR A 92 -32.62 -30.80 33.99
C THR A 92 -33.36 -29.83 34.91
N LEU A 93 -34.53 -29.34 34.50
CA LEU A 93 -35.38 -28.50 35.36
C LEU A 93 -35.84 -29.30 36.60
N SER A 94 -35.32 -28.94 37.77
CA SER A 94 -35.78 -29.44 39.06
C SER A 94 -36.56 -28.34 39.78
N THR A 95 -37.88 -28.45 39.76
CA THR A 95 -38.79 -27.42 40.30
C THR A 95 -38.73 -27.38 41.82
N ARG A 96 -37.97 -26.43 42.40
CA ARG A 96 -38.00 -26.11 43.82
C ARG A 96 -38.36 -24.65 44.08
N VAL A 97 -39.27 -24.43 45.02
CA VAL A 97 -39.74 -23.12 45.44
C VAL A 97 -38.62 -22.39 46.20
N PRO A 98 -38.33 -21.10 45.91
CA PRO A 98 -37.26 -20.37 46.58
C PRO A 98 -37.64 -19.99 48.02
N MET A 99 -36.78 -20.32 48.98
CA MET A 99 -36.89 -19.80 50.35
C MET A 99 -36.40 -18.35 50.43
N GLN A 100 -37.04 -17.58 51.31
CA GLN A 100 -37.03 -16.11 51.36
C GLN A 100 -35.67 -15.44 51.67
N ASN A 101 -34.62 -16.23 51.96
CA ASN A 101 -33.30 -15.73 52.38
C ASN A 101 -32.34 -15.38 51.23
N GLN A 102 -32.68 -15.61 49.96
CA GLN A 102 -31.75 -15.37 48.83
C GLN A 102 -31.64 -13.91 48.36
N LEU A 103 -32.56 -13.03 48.79
CA LEU A 103 -32.61 -11.62 48.37
C LEU A 103 -31.33 -10.82 48.69
N ALA A 104 -30.60 -11.16 49.75
CA ALA A 104 -29.38 -10.45 50.15
C ALA A 104 -28.19 -10.62 49.18
N ASN A 105 -28.13 -11.73 48.43
CA ASN A 105 -27.00 -12.01 47.53
C ASN A 105 -27.18 -11.47 46.11
N LEU A 106 -28.40 -11.09 45.71
CA LEU A 106 -28.68 -10.56 44.36
C LEU A 106 -28.08 -9.15 44.12
N ALA A 107 -27.81 -8.39 45.18
CA ALA A 107 -27.19 -7.07 45.08
C ALA A 107 -25.69 -7.09 44.68
N LYS A 108 -25.09 -8.27 44.54
CA LYS A 108 -23.69 -8.47 44.09
C LYS A 108 -23.56 -9.22 42.76
N VAL A 109 -24.58 -9.16 41.91
CA VAL A 109 -24.39 -9.41 40.46
C VAL A 109 -23.52 -8.30 39.89
N LYS A 110 -22.20 -8.48 40.02
CA LYS A 110 -21.18 -7.75 39.28
C LYS A 110 -21.53 -7.96 37.80
N VAL A 111 -22.04 -6.92 37.15
CA VAL A 111 -22.33 -6.97 35.71
C VAL A 111 -21.00 -7.01 34.98
N GLU A 112 -20.44 -8.21 34.88
CA GLU A 112 -19.39 -8.51 33.92
C GLU A 112 -20.03 -8.32 32.55
N LYS A 113 -19.81 -7.11 32.03
CA LYS A 113 -20.28 -6.68 30.72
C LYS A 113 -19.72 -7.69 29.74
N VAL A 114 -20.56 -8.62 29.29
CA VAL A 114 -20.20 -9.64 28.29
C VAL A 114 -19.96 -8.87 27.00
N TRP A 115 -18.72 -8.45 26.80
CA TRP A 115 -18.28 -7.77 25.59
C TRP A 115 -18.48 -8.74 24.44
N ALA A 116 -19.52 -8.49 23.64
CA ALA A 116 -19.82 -9.30 22.47
C ALA A 116 -18.55 -9.36 21.62
N ARG A 117 -18.00 -10.59 21.48
CA ARG A 117 -16.63 -10.79 21.03
C ARG A 117 -16.42 -10.14 19.66
N LEU A 118 -15.64 -9.05 19.64
CA LEU A 118 -15.44 -8.25 18.44
C LEU A 118 -14.78 -9.08 17.33
N SER A 119 -15.11 -8.74 16.09
CA SER A 119 -14.54 -9.32 14.88
C SER A 119 -13.99 -8.20 13.98
N ALA A 120 -13.15 -8.57 13.01
CA ALA A 120 -12.60 -7.64 12.02
C ALA A 120 -13.70 -6.79 11.36
N ASN A 121 -14.82 -7.41 10.98
CA ASN A 121 -15.94 -6.72 10.34
C ASN A 121 -16.77 -5.84 11.30
N ALA A 122 -16.69 -6.09 12.62
CA ALA A 122 -17.45 -5.37 13.65
C ALA A 122 -16.72 -4.17 14.26
N VAL A 123 -15.38 -4.24 14.41
CA VAL A 123 -14.60 -3.21 15.14
C VAL A 123 -14.67 -1.83 14.47
N ARG A 124 -14.80 -0.77 15.29
CA ARG A 124 -14.85 0.65 14.89
C ARG A 124 -13.81 1.45 15.68
N ALA A 125 -13.58 2.71 15.29
CA ALA A 125 -12.64 3.58 16.01
C ALA A 125 -13.03 3.76 17.49
N ASN A 126 -14.33 3.87 17.78
CA ASN A 126 -14.86 4.04 19.14
C ASN A 126 -14.69 2.80 20.04
N ASP A 127 -14.27 1.64 19.51
CA ASP A 127 -13.97 0.45 20.30
C ASP A 127 -12.50 0.43 20.77
N LEU A 128 -11.66 1.34 20.24
CA LEU A 128 -10.26 1.45 20.64
C LEU A 128 -10.13 2.04 22.07
N PRO A 129 -9.09 1.67 22.82
CA PRO A 129 -8.80 2.31 24.11
C PRO A 129 -8.56 3.82 23.96
N SER A 130 -9.17 4.64 24.80
CA SER A 130 -9.13 6.11 24.69
C SER A 130 -7.75 6.75 24.77
N PHE A 131 -6.69 6.01 25.13
CA PHE A 131 -5.32 6.51 25.07
C PHE A 131 -4.78 6.61 23.64
N VAL A 132 -5.36 5.93 22.65
CA VAL A 132 -4.80 5.93 21.28
C VAL A 132 -5.00 7.26 20.56
N ASP A 133 -6.12 7.94 20.84
CA ASP A 133 -6.51 9.22 20.26
C ASP A 133 -5.80 10.43 20.88
N VAL A 134 -5.06 10.22 21.98
CA VAL A 134 -4.23 11.26 22.61
C VAL A 134 -3.23 11.79 21.58
N ASP A 135 -3.26 13.11 21.39
CA ASP A 135 -2.48 13.87 20.40
C ASP A 135 -2.55 13.28 18.97
N ASN A 136 -3.69 12.68 18.61
CA ASN A 136 -3.95 12.00 17.32
C ASN A 136 -2.92 10.90 16.95
N ARG A 137 -2.12 10.43 17.93
CA ARG A 137 -0.94 9.58 17.67
C ARG A 137 -1.27 8.23 17.05
N TRP A 138 -2.52 7.77 17.15
CA TRP A 138 -3.00 6.62 16.37
C TRP A 138 -2.79 6.82 14.87
N LYS A 139 -3.15 7.98 14.32
CA LYS A 139 -3.06 8.26 12.88
C LYS A 139 -1.68 8.74 12.46
N GLU A 140 -1.05 9.59 13.28
CA GLU A 140 0.20 10.28 12.93
C GLU A 140 1.47 9.48 13.25
N VAL A 141 1.38 8.46 14.12
CA VAL A 141 2.56 7.71 14.58
C VAL A 141 2.33 6.20 14.54
N TYR A 142 1.22 5.71 15.09
CA TYR A 142 0.96 4.27 15.20
C TYR A 142 0.72 3.62 13.84
N LEU A 143 -0.20 4.13 13.02
CA LEU A 143 -0.47 3.57 11.68
C LEU A 143 0.76 3.63 10.75
N PRO A 144 1.52 4.74 10.66
CA PRO A 144 2.82 4.77 9.97
C PRO A 144 3.83 3.74 10.49
N THR A 145 3.88 3.51 11.81
CA THR A 145 4.77 2.50 12.41
C THR A 145 4.29 1.07 12.11
N LEU A 146 2.98 0.84 12.06
CA LEU A 146 2.35 -0.42 11.66
C LEU A 146 2.63 -0.75 10.19
N TYR A 147 2.34 0.18 9.27
CA TYR A 147 2.57 0.00 7.84
C TYR A 147 4.06 -0.19 7.53
N HIS A 148 4.96 0.59 8.17
CA HIS A 148 6.39 0.37 8.01
C HIS A 148 6.82 -1.01 8.52
N THR A 149 6.34 -1.44 9.68
CA THR A 149 6.61 -2.79 10.21
C THR A 149 6.11 -3.89 9.27
N PHE A 150 4.96 -3.69 8.66
CA PHE A 150 4.37 -4.57 7.67
C PHE A 150 5.20 -4.65 6.38
N TYR A 151 5.66 -3.51 5.87
CA TYR A 151 6.50 -3.40 4.67
C TYR A 151 7.92 -3.98 4.84
N LEU A 152 8.43 -4.04 6.07
CA LEU A 152 9.72 -4.66 6.40
C LEU A 152 9.67 -6.20 6.48
N SER A 153 8.49 -6.81 6.47
CA SER A 153 8.33 -8.26 6.67
C SER A 153 8.59 -9.09 5.41
N ALA A 154 9.29 -10.21 5.57
CA ALA A 154 9.32 -11.29 4.57
C ALA A 154 7.95 -11.97 4.42
N GLU A 155 7.27 -12.20 5.54
CA GLU A 155 5.93 -12.76 5.60
C GLU A 155 4.89 -11.63 5.55
N THR A 156 4.40 -11.30 4.35
CA THR A 156 3.45 -10.21 4.12
C THR A 156 1.97 -10.62 4.29
N PHE A 157 1.71 -11.86 4.72
CA PHE A 157 0.35 -12.40 4.93
C PHE A 157 0.25 -13.27 6.18
N SER A 158 1.00 -14.37 6.26
CA SER A 158 0.97 -15.37 7.34
C SER A 158 1.26 -14.77 8.72
N ALA A 159 2.31 -13.95 8.83
CA ALA A 159 2.64 -13.22 10.06
C ALA A 159 1.65 -12.08 10.42
N PHE A 160 0.66 -11.79 9.57
CA PHE A 160 -0.27 -10.66 9.69
C PHE A 160 -1.76 -11.08 9.55
N LYS A 161 -2.10 -12.25 10.11
CA LYS A 161 -3.49 -12.65 10.39
C LYS A 161 -3.94 -12.15 11.76
N SER A 162 -5.21 -11.82 11.92
CA SER A 162 -5.78 -11.35 13.20
C SER A 162 -5.64 -12.37 14.35
N SER A 163 -5.60 -13.66 14.04
CA SER A 163 -5.39 -14.77 14.98
C SER A 163 -3.91 -15.15 15.20
N SER A 164 -2.97 -14.55 14.46
CA SER A 164 -1.55 -14.93 14.51
C SER A 164 -0.87 -14.42 15.79
N SER A 165 -0.21 -15.33 16.52
CA SER A 165 0.59 -14.98 17.70
C SER A 165 1.83 -14.15 17.34
N ALA A 166 2.33 -14.24 16.11
CA ALA A 166 3.35 -13.33 15.59
C ALA A 166 2.78 -11.91 15.43
N PHE A 167 1.61 -11.78 14.80
CA PHE A 167 0.94 -10.49 14.63
C PHE A 167 0.65 -9.83 15.98
N ILE A 168 0.07 -10.56 16.93
CA ILE A 168 -0.25 -10.05 18.28
C ILE A 168 1.01 -9.51 19.00
N LYS A 169 2.14 -10.23 18.91
CA LYS A 169 3.43 -9.75 19.44
C LYS A 169 3.95 -8.50 18.73
N THR A 170 3.80 -8.44 17.41
CA THR A 170 4.15 -7.25 16.61
C THR A 170 3.28 -6.05 17.01
N ILE A 171 1.99 -6.25 17.25
CA ILE A 171 1.06 -5.22 17.70
C ILE A 171 1.43 -4.71 19.10
N GLN A 172 1.75 -5.60 20.05
CA GLN A 172 2.25 -5.19 21.37
C GLN A 172 3.53 -4.34 21.23
N ALA A 173 4.53 -4.81 20.49
CA ALA A 173 5.79 -4.08 20.32
C ALA A 173 5.63 -2.70 19.66
N ILE A 174 4.59 -2.49 18.84
CA ILE A 174 4.25 -1.17 18.29
C ILE A 174 3.50 -0.32 19.34
N VAL A 175 2.62 -0.91 20.15
CA VAL A 175 1.99 -0.20 21.28
C VAL A 175 3.05 0.29 22.27
N ASP A 176 3.99 -0.57 22.67
CA ASP A 176 5.08 -0.24 23.61
C ASP A 176 5.96 0.89 23.08
N LEU A 177 6.31 0.83 21.79
CA LEU A 177 7.14 1.83 21.10
C LEU A 177 6.45 3.19 20.95
N VAL A 178 5.14 3.21 20.68
CA VAL A 178 4.39 4.45 20.43
C VAL A 178 3.85 5.04 21.73
N TYR A 179 3.38 4.21 22.66
CA TYR A 179 2.70 4.61 23.90
C TYR A 179 3.43 4.11 25.18
N PRO A 180 4.74 4.37 25.37
CA PRO A 180 5.56 3.78 26.44
C PRO A 180 5.17 4.16 27.88
N TYR A 181 4.16 5.02 28.06
CA TYR A 181 3.59 5.43 29.35
C TYR A 181 2.17 4.88 29.56
N LYS A 182 1.85 3.73 28.96
CA LYS A 182 0.55 3.05 29.05
C LYS A 182 0.76 1.56 29.29
N ASP A 183 0.30 1.07 30.44
CA ASP A 183 0.34 -0.34 30.84
C ASP A 183 -0.72 -1.18 30.10
N TYR A 184 -0.73 -1.10 28.76
CA TYR A 184 -1.72 -1.78 27.92
C TYR A 184 -1.16 -3.09 27.37
N THR A 185 -1.59 -4.20 27.97
CA THR A 185 -1.38 -5.54 27.43
C THR A 185 -2.43 -5.87 26.39
N VAL A 186 -1.99 -6.12 25.16
CA VAL A 186 -2.82 -6.59 24.04
C VAL A 186 -3.39 -7.96 24.40
N THR A 187 -4.71 -8.07 24.43
CA THR A 187 -5.44 -9.23 24.97
C THR A 187 -5.53 -10.43 24.01
N GLY A 188 -5.06 -10.27 22.76
CA GLY A 188 -5.00 -11.32 21.75
C GLY A 188 -6.20 -11.34 20.79
N VAL A 189 -6.78 -12.51 20.55
CA VAL A 189 -7.78 -12.70 19.47
C VAL A 189 -9.15 -12.15 19.86
N GLY A 190 -9.47 -10.98 19.32
CA GLY A 190 -10.66 -10.19 19.63
C GLY A 190 -10.33 -8.78 20.16
N ASP A 191 -9.05 -8.49 20.39
CA ASP A 191 -8.58 -7.20 20.89
C ASP A 191 -8.83 -6.06 19.88
N PRO A 192 -9.41 -4.91 20.29
CA PRO A 192 -9.74 -3.82 19.36
C PRO A 192 -8.54 -3.28 18.57
N ILE A 193 -7.36 -3.20 19.18
CA ILE A 193 -6.14 -2.72 18.52
C ILE A 193 -5.69 -3.74 17.47
N VAL A 194 -5.68 -5.04 17.80
CA VAL A 194 -5.32 -6.11 16.84
C VAL A 194 -6.28 -6.12 15.65
N LEU A 195 -7.59 -6.09 15.90
CA LEU A 195 -8.61 -6.14 14.84
C LEU A 195 -8.57 -4.90 13.95
N MET A 196 -8.41 -3.70 14.52
CA MET A 196 -8.30 -2.47 13.74
C MET A 196 -7.00 -2.45 12.92
N SER A 197 -5.88 -2.87 13.50
CA SER A 197 -4.59 -2.95 12.79
C SER A 197 -4.61 -3.97 11.65
N TYR A 198 -5.27 -5.11 11.83
CA TYR A 198 -5.52 -6.10 10.79
C TYR A 198 -6.30 -5.49 9.61
N ASN A 199 -7.42 -4.81 9.90
CA ASN A 199 -8.22 -4.11 8.89
C ASN A 199 -7.40 -3.05 8.13
N ARG A 200 -6.52 -2.32 8.82
CA ARG A 200 -5.66 -1.28 8.23
C ARG A 200 -4.61 -1.88 7.30
N ILE A 201 -4.03 -3.02 7.66
CA ILE A 201 -3.09 -3.76 6.79
C ILE A 201 -3.81 -4.33 5.56
N ASN A 202 -5.04 -4.85 5.70
CA ASN A 202 -5.86 -5.24 4.54
C ASN A 202 -6.20 -4.05 3.63
N GLY A 203 -6.46 -2.87 4.21
CA GLY A 203 -6.56 -1.61 3.47
C GLY A 203 -5.28 -1.27 2.69
N ALA A 204 -4.10 -1.40 3.32
CA ALA A 204 -2.81 -1.15 2.66
C ALA A 204 -2.53 -2.13 1.51
N ARG A 205 -2.77 -3.44 1.71
CA ARG A 205 -2.71 -4.47 0.64
C ARG A 205 -3.61 -4.10 -0.55
N SER A 206 -4.84 -3.67 -0.26
CA SER A 206 -5.82 -3.28 -1.27
C SER A 206 -5.45 -1.98 -1.99
N SER A 207 -4.82 -1.01 -1.30
CA SER A 207 -4.26 0.19 -1.92
C SER A 207 -3.17 -0.19 -2.92
N ILE A 208 -2.12 -0.92 -2.49
CA ILE A 208 -1.02 -1.36 -3.37
C ILE A 208 -1.55 -2.10 -4.62
N ALA A 209 -2.56 -2.96 -4.43
CA ALA A 209 -3.23 -3.70 -5.51
C ALA A 209 -4.10 -2.85 -6.46
N SER A 210 -4.50 -1.65 -6.03
CA SER A 210 -5.29 -0.67 -6.78
C SER A 210 -4.41 0.42 -7.42
N ASP A 211 -3.33 0.80 -6.75
CA ASP A 211 -2.27 1.65 -7.28
C ASP A 211 -1.63 0.98 -8.50
N ALA A 212 -1.16 -0.27 -8.37
CA ALA A 212 -0.62 -1.06 -9.48
C ALA A 212 -1.61 -1.23 -10.66
N MET A 213 -2.92 -1.29 -10.36
CA MET A 213 -3.97 -1.31 -11.37
C MET A 213 -4.06 0.02 -12.12
N ARG A 214 -4.06 1.14 -11.39
CA ARG A 214 -4.13 2.50 -11.94
C ARG A 214 -2.93 2.83 -12.81
N GLU A 215 -1.70 2.55 -12.34
CA GLU A 215 -0.46 2.87 -13.09
C GLU A 215 -0.46 2.21 -14.48
N ILE A 216 -0.77 0.90 -14.56
CA ILE A 216 -0.82 0.19 -15.85
C ILE A 216 -2.01 0.66 -16.68
N GLN A 217 -3.20 0.85 -16.10
CA GLN A 217 -4.36 1.34 -16.85
C GLN A 217 -4.14 2.73 -17.46
N GLU A 218 -3.56 3.67 -16.71
CA GLU A 218 -3.23 5.00 -17.23
C GLU A 218 -2.20 4.91 -18.36
N TYR A 219 -1.14 4.14 -18.16
CA TYR A 219 -0.12 3.92 -19.19
C TYR A 219 -0.70 3.30 -20.48
N ILE A 220 -1.61 2.32 -20.40
CA ILE A 220 -2.28 1.76 -21.59
C ILE A 220 -3.11 2.83 -22.30
N ARG A 221 -3.97 3.56 -21.57
CA ARG A 221 -4.82 4.64 -22.13
C ARG A 221 -3.99 5.73 -22.80
N LYS A 222 -2.83 6.06 -22.23
CA LYS A 222 -1.94 7.14 -22.68
C LYS A 222 -1.09 6.74 -23.88
N THR A 223 -0.60 5.51 -23.90
CA THR A 223 0.39 5.03 -24.90
C THR A 223 -0.29 4.39 -26.11
N TYR A 224 -1.42 3.71 -25.91
CA TYR A 224 -2.08 2.88 -26.94
C TYR A 224 -3.53 3.29 -27.22
N ALA A 225 -3.88 4.58 -27.06
CA ALA A 225 -5.18 5.10 -27.45
C ALA A 225 -5.49 4.75 -28.93
N GLY A 226 -6.57 4.00 -29.16
CA GLY A 226 -6.95 3.53 -30.50
C GLY A 226 -6.09 2.40 -31.09
N LYS A 227 -5.17 1.82 -30.31
CA LYS A 227 -4.20 0.79 -30.74
C LYS A 227 -4.37 -0.51 -29.91
N PRO A 228 -5.53 -1.19 -29.95
CA PRO A 228 -5.80 -2.34 -29.07
C PRO A 228 -4.90 -3.54 -29.34
N SER A 229 -4.38 -3.73 -30.56
CA SER A 229 -3.39 -4.79 -30.83
C SER A 229 -2.09 -4.50 -30.07
N GLU A 230 -1.48 -3.33 -30.29
CA GLU A 230 -0.24 -2.94 -29.57
C GLU A 230 -0.43 -2.97 -28.04
N ALA A 231 -1.61 -2.62 -27.52
CA ALA A 231 -1.91 -2.74 -26.09
C ALA A 231 -2.01 -4.20 -25.60
N TYR A 232 -2.69 -5.09 -26.34
CA TYR A 232 -2.79 -6.51 -26.02
C TYR A 232 -1.41 -7.15 -25.98
N GLU A 233 -0.68 -6.88 -27.04
CA GLU A 233 0.62 -7.43 -27.30
C GLU A 233 1.62 -6.91 -26.20
N TRP A 234 1.53 -5.65 -25.76
CA TRP A 234 2.36 -5.10 -24.66
C TRP A 234 2.00 -5.73 -23.31
N LEU A 235 0.71 -5.97 -23.06
CA LEU A 235 0.27 -6.68 -21.86
C LEU A 235 0.84 -8.11 -21.81
N CYS A 236 1.14 -8.73 -22.96
CA CYS A 236 1.87 -9.99 -23.00
C CYS A 236 3.34 -9.81 -22.59
N TRP A 237 4.04 -8.79 -23.09
CA TRP A 237 5.42 -8.46 -22.65
C TRP A 237 5.51 -8.10 -21.16
N ALA A 238 4.53 -7.35 -20.64
CA ALA A 238 4.45 -7.01 -19.22
C ALA A 238 4.32 -8.26 -18.31
N ARG A 239 3.78 -9.37 -18.82
CA ARG A 239 3.68 -10.65 -18.08
C ARG A 239 4.99 -11.46 -18.09
N CYS A 240 5.96 -11.14 -18.95
CA CYS A 240 7.26 -11.80 -19.01
C CYS A 240 8.15 -11.38 -17.83
N LEU A 241 8.05 -12.09 -16.70
CA LEU A 241 8.65 -11.71 -15.41
C LEU A 241 10.18 -11.50 -15.42
N GLU A 242 10.88 -12.16 -16.34
CA GLU A 242 12.35 -12.07 -16.45
C GLU A 242 12.85 -10.86 -17.22
N TYR A 243 12.06 -10.39 -18.19
CA TYR A 243 12.53 -9.50 -19.26
C TYR A 243 11.65 -8.25 -19.42
N GLY A 244 10.45 -8.24 -18.85
CA GLY A 244 9.40 -7.25 -19.09
C GLY A 244 9.48 -5.95 -18.25
N PRO A 245 8.72 -4.92 -18.65
CA PRO A 245 8.82 -3.54 -18.15
C PRO A 245 8.42 -3.35 -16.68
N LEU A 246 7.71 -4.31 -16.07
CA LEU A 246 7.17 -4.13 -14.71
C LEU A 246 8.26 -4.02 -13.63
N PHE A 247 9.42 -4.66 -13.84
CA PHE A 247 10.45 -4.83 -12.80
C PHE A 247 11.84 -4.30 -13.18
N PHE A 248 12.02 -3.87 -14.43
CA PHE A 248 13.28 -3.36 -14.98
C PHE A 248 13.13 -1.94 -15.51
N GLU A 249 14.16 -1.12 -15.32
CA GLU A 249 14.28 0.23 -15.89
C GLU A 249 14.50 0.18 -17.40
N ASN A 250 15.37 -0.74 -17.85
CA ASN A 250 15.60 -1.06 -19.25
C ASN A 250 15.24 -2.54 -19.44
N PRO A 251 13.97 -2.88 -19.70
CA PRO A 251 13.56 -4.24 -20.06
C PRO A 251 14.19 -4.67 -21.38
N THR A 252 14.19 -5.97 -21.68
CA THR A 252 14.68 -6.50 -22.95
C THR A 252 13.86 -5.89 -24.09
N PRO A 253 14.49 -5.17 -25.04
CA PRO A 253 13.86 -4.73 -26.27
C PRO A 253 13.33 -5.93 -27.02
N LEU A 254 12.18 -5.71 -27.61
CA LEU A 254 11.19 -6.74 -27.59
C LEU A 254 11.28 -7.75 -28.74
N HIS A 255 11.55 -7.25 -29.92
CA HIS A 255 11.82 -8.04 -31.11
C HIS A 255 13.09 -8.92 -30.95
N LEU A 256 13.73 -8.84 -29.78
CA LEU A 256 14.86 -9.62 -29.29
C LEU A 256 14.47 -10.54 -28.11
N ILE A 257 13.19 -10.69 -27.76
CA ILE A 257 12.71 -11.75 -26.86
C ILE A 257 12.65 -13.04 -27.67
N GLY A 258 13.79 -13.70 -27.71
CA GLY A 258 14.00 -15.00 -28.34
C GLY A 258 14.93 -15.85 -27.48
N ASP A 259 15.89 -16.50 -28.11
CA ASP A 259 16.93 -17.28 -27.43
C ASP A 259 17.92 -16.35 -26.69
N PRO A 260 18.17 -16.52 -25.38
CA PRO A 260 19.20 -15.77 -24.65
C PRO A 260 20.64 -16.03 -25.12
N GLU A 261 20.86 -17.03 -25.97
CA GLU A 261 22.12 -17.32 -26.66
C GLU A 261 22.24 -16.60 -28.03
N ASP A 262 21.20 -15.88 -28.49
CA ASP A 262 21.26 -15.06 -29.72
C ASP A 262 22.23 -13.88 -29.51
N PRO A 263 23.18 -13.61 -30.44
CA PRO A 263 24.16 -12.53 -30.29
C PRO A 263 23.55 -11.12 -30.23
N ASP A 264 22.33 -10.92 -30.74
CA ASP A 264 21.59 -9.66 -30.65
C ASP A 264 20.68 -9.60 -29.40
N PHE A 265 20.65 -10.63 -28.54
CA PHE A 265 19.83 -10.65 -27.32
C PHE A 265 20.30 -9.61 -26.28
N VAL A 266 19.43 -8.64 -25.99
CA VAL A 266 19.71 -7.59 -25.00
C VAL A 266 19.13 -7.94 -23.63
N TYR A 267 20.01 -8.41 -22.74
CA TYR A 267 19.69 -8.68 -21.34
C TYR A 267 19.12 -7.43 -20.60
N PRO A 268 18.10 -7.59 -19.76
CA PRO A 268 17.41 -6.48 -19.11
C PRO A 268 18.26 -5.91 -17.96
N SER A 269 18.11 -4.62 -17.66
CA SER A 269 18.92 -3.93 -16.65
C SER A 269 18.15 -2.90 -15.83
N GLY A 270 18.79 -2.41 -14.76
CA GLY A 270 18.14 -1.55 -13.76
C GLY A 270 16.96 -2.26 -13.07
N ARG A 271 17.19 -3.48 -12.58
CA ARG A 271 16.16 -4.24 -11.87
C ARG A 271 15.76 -3.56 -10.56
N LEU A 272 14.49 -3.67 -10.20
CA LEU A 272 13.79 -2.93 -9.15
C LEU A 272 13.73 -1.41 -9.35
N ARG A 273 14.16 -0.90 -10.52
CA ARG A 273 14.10 0.52 -10.89
C ARG A 273 13.10 0.80 -12.02
N SER A 274 12.16 -0.11 -12.28
CA SER A 274 11.04 0.15 -13.21
C SER A 274 10.22 1.35 -12.75
N PRO A 275 9.84 2.28 -13.66
CA PRO A 275 8.93 3.38 -13.33
C PRO A 275 7.61 2.91 -12.70
N PHE A 276 7.05 1.78 -13.15
CA PHE A 276 5.81 1.20 -12.61
C PHE A 276 5.98 0.79 -11.15
N LEU A 277 7.04 0.03 -10.85
CA LEU A 277 7.33 -0.45 -9.49
C LEU A 277 7.65 0.71 -8.54
N LEU A 278 8.49 1.66 -8.98
CA LEU A 278 8.86 2.83 -8.17
C LEU A 278 7.67 3.76 -7.89
N SER A 279 6.70 3.86 -8.80
CA SER A 279 5.45 4.62 -8.58
C SER A 279 4.59 3.99 -7.48
N VAL A 280 4.30 2.68 -7.60
CA VAL A 280 3.50 1.94 -6.60
C VAL A 280 4.18 1.93 -5.22
N VAL A 281 5.50 1.73 -5.19
CA VAL A 281 6.28 1.74 -3.93
C VAL A 281 6.29 3.13 -3.29
N ARG A 282 6.44 4.23 -4.06
CA ARG A 282 6.39 5.60 -3.51
C ARG A 282 5.07 5.89 -2.81
N ASN A 283 3.95 5.66 -3.49
CA ASN A 283 2.62 5.95 -2.97
C ASN A 283 2.36 5.22 -1.63
N ALA A 284 2.92 4.02 -1.47
CA ALA A 284 2.86 3.26 -0.21
C ALA A 284 3.84 3.79 0.87
N LEU A 285 5.04 4.26 0.49
CA LEU A 285 6.03 4.84 1.40
C LEU A 285 5.67 6.24 1.92
N ASP A 286 4.84 6.99 1.19
CA ASP A 286 4.25 8.24 1.71
C ASP A 286 3.36 7.95 2.93
N GLY A 287 2.69 6.79 2.94
CA GLY A 287 1.90 6.29 4.07
C GLY A 287 2.70 5.89 5.32
N ILE A 288 4.03 5.94 5.31
CA ILE A 288 4.88 5.72 6.50
C ILE A 288 5.52 7.00 7.06
N ASP A 289 5.08 8.18 6.63
CA ASP A 289 5.52 9.41 7.28
C ASP A 289 5.04 9.50 8.74
N GLY A 290 5.89 9.96 9.67
CA GLY A 290 5.64 9.88 11.11
C GLY A 290 5.94 8.54 11.79
N THR A 291 6.49 7.55 11.06
CA THR A 291 6.89 6.24 11.61
C THR A 291 8.00 6.34 12.66
N MET A 292 7.89 5.55 13.75
CA MET A 292 8.91 5.44 14.82
C MET A 292 10.09 4.52 14.45
N LYS A 293 10.14 3.99 13.22
CA LYS A 293 11.19 3.06 12.76
C LYS A 293 12.11 3.74 11.74
N ASP A 294 13.38 3.35 11.76
CA ASP A 294 14.39 3.88 10.83
C ASP A 294 13.99 3.63 9.36
N ARG A 295 13.79 4.73 8.60
CA ARG A 295 13.41 4.71 7.18
C ARG A 295 14.56 4.34 6.24
N SER A 296 15.77 4.09 6.77
CA SER A 296 16.88 3.48 6.00
C SER A 296 16.73 1.96 5.83
N LEU A 297 15.87 1.32 6.63
CA LEU A 297 15.61 -0.12 6.57
C LEU A 297 14.90 -0.51 5.26
N VAL A 298 15.32 -1.65 4.68
CA VAL A 298 14.84 -2.11 3.37
C VAL A 298 13.40 -2.65 3.45
N PRO A 299 12.40 -2.02 2.80
CA PRO A 299 11.00 -2.42 2.85
C PRO A 299 10.72 -3.57 1.86
N GLY A 300 11.44 -4.69 2.01
CA GLY A 300 11.40 -5.81 1.07
C GLY A 300 9.99 -6.39 0.89
N GLY A 301 9.19 -6.46 1.96
CA GLY A 301 7.80 -6.91 1.88
C GLY A 301 6.94 -6.04 0.96
N LEU A 302 7.14 -4.70 1.00
CA LEU A 302 6.47 -3.78 0.08
C LEU A 302 6.90 -3.98 -1.37
N PHE A 303 8.20 -4.13 -1.64
CA PHE A 303 8.68 -4.42 -3.00
C PHE A 303 8.08 -5.73 -3.54
N ALA A 304 8.03 -6.79 -2.73
CA ALA A 304 7.43 -8.07 -3.13
C ALA A 304 5.92 -7.96 -3.41
N MET A 305 5.18 -7.26 -2.54
CA MET A 305 3.75 -7.00 -2.75
C MET A 305 3.49 -6.16 -3.98
N ALA A 306 4.27 -5.10 -4.21
CA ALA A 306 4.13 -4.24 -5.38
C ALA A 306 4.45 -4.99 -6.69
N MET A 307 5.45 -5.90 -6.68
CA MET A 307 5.74 -6.77 -7.82
C MET A 307 4.58 -7.73 -8.12
N GLY A 308 4.05 -8.42 -7.10
CA GLY A 308 2.87 -9.29 -7.26
C GLY A 308 1.60 -8.53 -7.68
N ALA A 309 1.42 -7.32 -7.18
CA ALA A 309 0.30 -6.43 -7.56
C ALA A 309 0.38 -6.00 -9.03
N LEU A 310 1.58 -5.68 -9.54
CA LEU A 310 1.82 -5.33 -10.93
C LEU A 310 1.66 -6.54 -11.86
N GLU A 311 2.16 -7.74 -11.48
CA GLU A 311 1.91 -8.98 -12.22
C GLU A 311 0.40 -9.26 -12.32
N ARG A 312 -0.33 -9.15 -11.20
CA ARG A 312 -1.80 -9.27 -11.18
C ARG A 312 -2.46 -8.24 -12.10
N ALA A 313 -2.02 -6.98 -12.07
CA ALA A 313 -2.58 -5.92 -12.89
C ALA A 313 -2.37 -6.19 -14.40
N ALA A 314 -1.16 -6.53 -14.82
CA ALA A 314 -0.89 -6.88 -16.23
C ALA A 314 -1.67 -8.12 -16.70
N ARG A 315 -1.97 -9.09 -15.81
CA ARG A 315 -2.83 -10.24 -16.11
C ARG A 315 -4.33 -9.88 -16.19
N ALA A 316 -4.81 -8.93 -15.38
CA ALA A 316 -6.23 -8.60 -15.25
C ALA A 316 -6.73 -7.51 -16.23
N ILE A 317 -5.84 -6.63 -16.66
CA ILE A 317 -6.13 -5.51 -17.58
C ILE A 317 -6.32 -6.03 -19.01
N LYS A 318 -7.30 -5.46 -19.70
CA LYS A 318 -7.63 -5.72 -21.11
C LYS A 318 -7.05 -4.60 -22.00
N PRO A 319 -6.94 -4.80 -23.32
CA PRO A 319 -6.23 -3.87 -24.23
C PRO A 319 -6.87 -2.49 -24.37
N ASP A 320 -8.15 -2.36 -24.00
CA ASP A 320 -8.92 -1.12 -23.90
C ASP A 320 -8.72 -0.39 -22.55
N ALA A 321 -7.81 -0.89 -21.70
CA ALA A 321 -7.63 -0.51 -20.31
C ALA A 321 -8.88 -0.66 -19.42
N SER A 322 -9.84 -1.52 -19.82
CA SER A 322 -10.79 -2.11 -18.88
C SER A 322 -10.12 -3.22 -18.06
N CYS A 323 -10.82 -3.77 -17.07
CA CYS A 323 -10.30 -4.82 -16.21
C CYS A 323 -11.38 -5.83 -15.88
N ASP A 324 -10.99 -7.09 -15.69
CA ASP A 324 -11.92 -8.15 -15.29
C ASP A 324 -12.15 -8.15 -13.77
N THR A 325 -13.37 -7.85 -13.33
CA THR A 325 -13.72 -7.73 -11.91
C THR A 325 -13.62 -9.06 -11.16
N ALA A 326 -13.76 -10.20 -11.83
CA ALA A 326 -13.56 -11.52 -11.20
C ALA A 326 -12.07 -11.74 -10.85
N VAL A 327 -11.15 -11.27 -11.71
CA VAL A 327 -9.70 -11.31 -11.46
C VAL A 327 -9.29 -10.30 -10.38
N LEU A 328 -10.00 -9.17 -10.27
CA LEU A 328 -9.73 -8.16 -9.24
C LEU A 328 -9.95 -8.67 -7.80
N ALA A 329 -11.00 -9.46 -7.56
CA ALA A 329 -11.50 -9.79 -6.21
C ALA A 329 -10.56 -10.65 -5.32
N ASN A 330 -9.31 -10.90 -5.73
CA ASN A 330 -8.51 -12.04 -5.28
C ASN A 330 -7.03 -11.72 -4.95
N PHE A 331 -6.69 -10.55 -4.41
CA PHE A 331 -5.31 -10.26 -3.94
C PHE A 331 -5.06 -10.77 -2.51
N CYS A 332 -5.25 -12.08 -2.31
CA CYS A 332 -5.17 -12.75 -1.01
C CYS A 332 -4.03 -13.79 -0.96
N GLN A 333 -3.69 -14.22 0.26
CA GLN A 333 -2.63 -15.22 0.54
C GLN A 333 -2.75 -16.48 -0.33
N VAL A 334 -3.98 -16.97 -0.54
CA VAL A 334 -4.24 -18.25 -1.24
C VAL A 334 -3.84 -18.20 -2.71
N LYS A 335 -3.87 -17.02 -3.36
CA LYS A 335 -3.59 -16.89 -4.81
C LYS A 335 -2.29 -16.13 -5.13
N TRP A 336 -1.76 -15.34 -4.19
CA TRP A 336 -0.58 -14.50 -4.42
C TRP A 336 0.52 -14.65 -3.37
N GLY A 337 0.28 -15.33 -2.25
CA GLY A 337 1.24 -15.49 -1.16
C GLY A 337 2.57 -16.11 -1.58
N GLU A 338 2.50 -17.23 -2.31
CA GLU A 338 3.68 -17.94 -2.83
C GLU A 338 4.49 -17.07 -3.83
N ALA A 339 3.81 -16.40 -4.76
CA ALA A 339 4.47 -15.53 -5.74
C ALA A 339 5.18 -14.35 -5.05
N ILE A 340 4.54 -13.76 -4.04
CA ILE A 340 5.09 -12.64 -3.26
C ILE A 340 6.25 -13.12 -2.38
N ALA A 341 6.18 -14.32 -1.78
CA ALA A 341 7.31 -14.92 -1.06
C ALA A 341 8.52 -15.16 -1.99
N GLY A 342 8.29 -15.71 -3.19
CA GLY A 342 9.35 -15.92 -4.19
C GLY A 342 9.98 -14.61 -4.70
N TYR A 343 9.21 -13.52 -4.83
CA TYR A 343 9.77 -12.20 -5.11
C TYR A 343 10.67 -11.69 -3.97
N TYR A 344 10.26 -11.89 -2.71
CA TYR A 344 11.05 -11.49 -1.54
C TYR A 344 12.35 -12.27 -1.40
N GLU A 345 12.27 -13.61 -1.47
CA GLU A 345 13.43 -14.51 -1.44
C GLU A 345 14.46 -14.10 -2.50
N GLY A 346 13.97 -13.83 -3.72
CA GLY A 346 14.82 -13.43 -4.83
C GLY A 346 15.71 -12.23 -4.55
N PHE A 347 15.15 -11.09 -4.12
CA PHE A 347 15.96 -9.88 -3.89
C PHE A 347 16.64 -9.82 -2.52
N SER A 348 16.57 -10.89 -1.71
CA SER A 348 17.32 -10.99 -0.44
C SER A 348 18.84 -10.78 -0.63
N ASN A 349 19.37 -11.19 -1.79
CA ASN A 349 20.78 -11.07 -2.16
C ASN A 349 21.16 -9.68 -2.74
N VAL A 350 20.24 -8.72 -2.81
CA VAL A 350 20.55 -7.35 -3.26
C VAL A 350 21.28 -6.60 -2.15
N SER A 351 22.51 -6.15 -2.42
CA SER A 351 23.35 -5.49 -1.43
C SER A 351 22.80 -4.13 -0.98
N SER A 352 23.09 -3.74 0.27
CA SER A 352 22.60 -2.49 0.88
C SER A 352 22.93 -1.24 0.07
N ALA A 353 24.06 -1.23 -0.64
CA ALA A 353 24.43 -0.13 -1.54
C ALA A 353 23.52 -0.04 -2.79
N LYS A 354 23.06 -1.18 -3.33
CA LYS A 354 22.04 -1.20 -4.40
C LYS A 354 20.68 -0.75 -3.85
N TRP A 355 20.30 -1.21 -2.65
CA TRP A 355 19.06 -0.76 -2.00
C TRP A 355 19.03 0.73 -1.73
N ALA A 356 20.14 1.34 -1.28
CA ALA A 356 20.21 2.79 -1.08
C ALA A 356 19.90 3.58 -2.38
N ILE A 357 20.39 3.11 -3.54
CA ILE A 357 20.11 3.71 -4.85
C ILE A 357 18.64 3.49 -5.26
N ILE A 358 18.07 2.31 -4.99
CA ILE A 358 16.65 2.02 -5.28
C ILE A 358 15.75 2.91 -4.40
N LEU A 359 16.10 3.10 -3.12
CA LEU A 359 15.31 3.91 -2.17
C LEU A 359 15.43 5.41 -2.41
N SER A 360 16.56 5.94 -2.89
CA SER A 360 16.61 7.34 -3.33
C SER A 360 15.75 7.58 -4.57
N LEU A 361 15.69 6.63 -5.52
CA LEU A 361 14.76 6.70 -6.65
C LEU A 361 13.28 6.64 -6.23
N CYS A 362 12.94 6.01 -5.10
CA CYS A 362 11.62 6.16 -4.50
C CYS A 362 11.34 7.59 -4.01
N GLN A 363 12.36 8.35 -3.61
CA GLN A 363 12.24 9.71 -3.06
C GLN A 363 12.31 10.82 -4.14
N ASP A 364 13.13 10.64 -5.19
CA ASP A 364 13.60 11.76 -6.03
C ASP A 364 12.90 11.97 -7.40
N ILE A 365 12.04 11.06 -7.88
CA ILE A 365 11.59 11.09 -9.29
C ILE A 365 10.45 12.11 -9.56
N PRO A 366 10.63 13.08 -10.48
CA PRO A 366 9.53 13.84 -11.08
C PRO A 366 8.75 12.99 -12.10
N GLN A 367 7.42 13.14 -12.14
CA GLN A 367 6.54 12.24 -12.91
C GLN A 367 6.64 12.39 -14.45
N ASN A 368 6.48 11.26 -15.16
CA ASN A 368 6.37 11.03 -16.62
C ASN A 368 7.64 10.81 -17.46
N THR A 369 7.78 9.59 -18.01
CA THR A 369 7.72 9.27 -19.47
C THR A 369 7.64 7.73 -19.67
N GLY A 370 7.37 7.22 -20.87
CA GLY A 370 7.09 5.79 -21.11
C GLY A 370 7.69 5.21 -22.41
N ALA A 371 7.76 3.87 -22.49
CA ALA A 371 8.34 3.08 -23.59
C ALA A 371 7.53 1.77 -23.84
N THR A 372 7.78 1.03 -24.93
CA THR A 372 6.70 0.37 -25.72
C THR A 372 7.06 -1.05 -26.25
N ILE A 373 6.04 -1.78 -26.74
CA ILE A 373 6.02 -3.02 -27.59
C ILE A 373 6.03 -4.41 -26.83
N ASN A 374 6.01 -5.59 -27.51
CA ASN A 374 5.22 -6.81 -27.23
C ASN A 374 5.73 -8.32 -27.46
N HIS A 375 5.34 -9.34 -26.65
CA HIS A 375 5.60 -10.82 -26.85
C HIS A 375 7.05 -11.37 -26.72
N GLN A 376 7.36 -12.67 -26.52
CA GLN A 376 6.82 -13.86 -25.76
C GLN A 376 7.85 -15.02 -25.97
N GLU A 377 7.90 -16.20 -25.33
CA GLU A 377 7.51 -16.75 -24.00
C GLU A 377 7.80 -18.29 -23.98
N VAL A 378 8.16 -18.90 -22.83
CA VAL A 378 7.71 -20.22 -22.28
C VAL A 378 8.75 -20.78 -21.27
N HIS A 379 8.42 -21.45 -20.16
CA HIS A 379 7.58 -21.02 -19.02
C HIS A 379 7.96 -21.82 -17.73
N ILE A 380 7.57 -21.30 -16.55
CA ILE A 380 7.40 -21.98 -15.22
C ILE A 380 8.63 -22.05 -14.26
N ILE A 381 9.82 -22.50 -14.64
CA ILE A 381 10.91 -22.80 -13.66
C ILE A 381 11.58 -21.52 -13.06
N GLN A 382 11.23 -20.34 -13.57
CA GLN A 382 12.10 -19.17 -13.50
C GLN A 382 12.04 -18.31 -12.22
N ARG A 383 10.96 -18.34 -11.42
CA ARG A 383 10.68 -17.29 -10.39
C ARG A 383 11.78 -17.04 -9.35
N VAL A 384 12.45 -18.07 -8.84
CA VAL A 384 13.61 -17.92 -7.93
C VAL A 384 14.87 -17.51 -8.72
N ASN A 385 15.04 -18.05 -9.93
CA ASN A 385 16.23 -17.87 -10.75
C ASN A 385 16.36 -16.48 -11.39
N ILE A 386 15.29 -15.70 -11.54
CA ILE A 386 15.35 -14.32 -12.07
C ILE A 386 16.39 -13.45 -11.34
N PHE A 387 16.72 -13.80 -10.09
CA PHE A 387 17.60 -13.06 -9.20
C PHE A 387 19.05 -13.57 -9.17
N ASN A 388 19.34 -14.73 -9.77
CA ASN A 388 20.66 -15.36 -9.77
C ASN A 388 21.53 -15.01 -11.00
N PHE A 389 21.02 -14.23 -11.95
CA PHE A 389 21.80 -13.79 -13.10
C PHE A 389 22.98 -12.90 -12.69
N LYS A 390 24.20 -13.29 -13.10
CA LYS A 390 25.35 -12.39 -13.09
C LYS A 390 25.08 -11.26 -14.08
N SER A 391 24.79 -10.05 -13.58
CA SER A 391 24.71 -8.87 -14.45
C SER A 391 26.03 -8.72 -15.23
N PRO A 392 26.00 -8.57 -16.57
CA PRO A 392 27.21 -8.36 -17.35
C PRO A 392 28.02 -7.18 -16.82
N THR A 393 29.28 -7.43 -16.46
CA THR A 393 30.24 -6.37 -16.15
C THR A 393 30.62 -5.66 -17.45
N LYS A 394 30.23 -4.40 -17.56
CA LYS A 394 30.73 -3.47 -18.58
C LYS A 394 32.18 -3.08 -18.29
#